data_AF-A0A7V8NSN8-F1
#
_entry.id   AF-A0A7V8NSN8-F1
#
_cell.length_a   1.000
_cell.length_b   1.000
_cell.length_c   1.000
_cell.angle_alpha   90.00
_cell.angle_beta   90.00
_cell.angle_gamma   90.00
#
_symmetry.space_group_name_H-M   'P 1'
#
loop_
_entity.id
_entity.type
_entity.pdbx_description
1 polymer ?
#
loop_
_entity_poly.entity_id
_entity_poly.type
_entity_poly.pdbx_seq_one_letter_code
_entity_poly.pdbx_strand_id
1 'polypeptide(L)' 'MLFAVVRRGKNSGIHLYPHRYKEDDRYHVSLVRKGPHIPLADDRDIPDYLANGYLLAMSNPEAKYRPTLIRPSSIRGWE' A
#
# COMPACT_ATOMS: atom_id res chain seq x y z
N MET A 1 1.84 -0.99 -12.97
CA MET A 1 0.71 -1.01 -12.02
C MET A 1 1.20 -1.64 -10.72
N LEU A 2 1.17 -0.90 -9.61
CA LEU A 2 1.62 -1.41 -8.31
C LEU A 2 0.60 -2.39 -7.73
N PHE A 3 1.06 -3.55 -7.28
CA PHE A 3 0.21 -4.50 -6.56
C PHE A 3 0.99 -5.38 -5.58
N ALA A 4 0.30 -5.92 -4.58
CA ALA A 4 0.83 -6.93 -3.68
C ALA A 4 -0.11 -8.14 -3.63
N VAL A 5 0.42 -9.32 -3.33
CA VAL A 5 -0.39 -10.54 -3.17
C VAL A 5 -0.34 -10.99 -1.73
N VAL A 6 -1.50 -11.18 -1.10
CA VAL A 6 -1.60 -11.72 0.25
C VAL A 6 -1.09 -13.16 0.24
N ARG A 7 -0.02 -13.46 1.00
CA ARG A 7 0.65 -14.77 0.97
C ARG A 7 0.14 -15.78 2.00
N ARG A 8 -0.59 -15.34 3.03
CA ARG A 8 -0.94 -16.17 4.20
C ARG A 8 -2.33 -15.85 4.73
N GLY A 9 -2.94 -16.84 5.37
CA GLY A 9 -4.25 -16.74 6.02
C GLY A 9 -5.43 -17.01 5.08
N LYS A 10 -6.65 -16.83 5.59
CA LYS A 10 -7.91 -17.08 4.86
C LYS A 10 -8.05 -16.25 3.56
N ASN A 11 -7.30 -15.16 3.47
CA ASN A 11 -7.32 -14.20 2.38
C ASN A 11 -6.15 -14.37 1.40
N SER A 12 -5.45 -15.51 1.44
CA SER A 12 -4.33 -15.79 0.55
C SER A 12 -4.73 -15.73 -0.93
N GLY A 13 -3.85 -15.19 -1.78
CA GLY A 13 -4.08 -15.02 -3.22
C GLY A 13 -4.79 -13.73 -3.62
N ILE A 14 -5.31 -12.95 -2.67
CA ILE A 14 -5.94 -11.65 -2.96
C ILE A 14 -4.87 -10.64 -3.41
N HIS A 15 -5.14 -9.96 -4.53
CA HIS A 15 -4.39 -8.81 -4.99
C HIS A 15 -4.79 -7.57 -4.19
N LEU A 16 -3.81 -6.83 -3.70
CA LEU A 16 -3.97 -5.53 -3.06
C LEU A 16 -3.39 -4.46 -3.97
N TYR A 17 -4.01 -3.28 -3.96
CA TYR A 17 -3.60 -2.12 -4.74
C TYR A 17 -3.41 -0.92 -3.81
N PRO A 18 -2.64 0.12 -4.23
CA PRO A 18 -2.49 1.35 -3.46
C PRO A 18 -3.85 1.87 -2.99
N HIS A 19 -4.00 2.06 -1.69
CA HIS A 19 -5.27 2.51 -1.11
C HIS A 19 -5.33 4.02 -1.16
N ARG A 20 -6.37 4.54 -1.82
CA ARG A 20 -6.72 5.96 -1.80
C ARG A 20 -7.77 6.20 -0.73
N TYR A 21 -7.41 6.95 0.30
CA TYR A 21 -8.30 7.28 1.41
C TYR A 21 -9.37 8.26 0.94
N LYS A 22 -10.62 8.06 1.37
CA LYS A 22 -11.74 8.92 0.93
C LYS A 22 -11.77 10.24 1.68
N GLU A 23 -11.16 10.28 2.85
CA GLU A 23 -11.13 11.42 3.76
C GLU A 23 -10.27 12.57 3.22
N ASP A 24 -9.17 12.24 2.52
CA ASP A 24 -8.22 13.22 1.99
C ASP A 24 -7.86 13.03 0.51
N ASP A 25 -8.45 12.01 -0.15
CA ASP A 25 -8.22 11.65 -1.55
C ASP A 25 -6.74 11.34 -1.88
N ARG A 26 -5.99 10.83 -0.89
CA ARG A 26 -4.54 10.60 -0.98
C ARG A 26 -4.13 9.15 -0.70
N TYR A 27 -2.93 8.80 -1.14
CA TYR A 27 -2.25 7.55 -0.78
C TYR A 27 -1.44 7.76 0.48
N HIS A 28 -1.42 6.80 1.39
CA HIS A 28 -0.63 6.96 2.62
C HIS A 28 0.56 6.02 2.64
N VAL A 29 1.72 6.59 2.97
CA VAL A 29 2.95 5.83 3.25
C VAL A 29 3.40 6.06 4.69
N SER A 30 4.12 5.10 5.28
CA SER A 30 4.71 5.27 6.60
C SER A 30 5.96 4.41 6.78
N LEU A 31 6.97 4.91 7.48
CA LEU A 31 8.19 4.17 7.81
C LEU A 31 7.92 2.97 8.74
N VAL A 32 6.90 3.06 9.60
CA VAL A 32 6.60 2.03 10.61
C VAL A 32 5.09 1.85 10.77
N ARG A 33 4.66 0.65 11.18
CA ARG A 33 3.22 0.29 11.24
C ARG A 33 2.35 1.14 12.17
N LYS A 34 2.94 1.76 13.19
CA LYS A 34 2.26 2.63 14.17
C LYS A 34 2.78 4.07 14.09
N GLY A 35 3.36 4.45 12.95
CA GLY A 35 4.01 5.74 12.76
C GLY A 35 3.08 6.80 12.17
N PRO A 36 3.59 8.03 12.01
CA PRO A 36 2.87 9.04 11.23
C PRO A 36 2.70 8.55 9.79
N HIS A 37 1.54 8.85 9.23
CA HIS A 37 1.24 8.63 7.82
C HIS A 37 1.60 9.88 7.02
N ILE A 38 2.28 9.71 5.90
CA ILE A 38 2.57 10.77 4.94
C ILE A 38 1.58 10.62 3.78
N PRO A 39 0.71 11.63 3.55
CA PRO A 39 -0.31 11.53 2.51
C PRO A 39 0.22 12.10 1.17
N LEU A 40 0.27 11.24 0.16
CA LEU A 40 0.72 11.52 -1.20
C LEU A 40 -0.47 11.81 -2.11
N ALA A 41 -0.39 12.90 -2.87
CA ALA A 41 -1.45 13.27 -3.81
C ALA A 41 -1.43 12.42 -5.08
N ASP A 42 -0.22 12.00 -5.50
CA ASP A 42 0.01 11.32 -6.76
C ASP A 42 0.59 9.91 -6.53
N ASP A 43 0.18 8.95 -7.34
CA ASP A 43 0.74 7.60 -7.27
C ASP A 43 2.16 7.52 -7.86
N ARG A 44 2.56 8.51 -8.67
CA ARG A 44 3.91 8.66 -9.22
C ARG A 44 4.97 8.94 -8.16
N ASP A 45 4.59 9.46 -7.00
CA ASP A 45 5.52 9.72 -5.89
C ASP A 45 5.81 8.44 -5.09
N ILE A 46 4.95 7.41 -5.19
CA ILE A 46 5.05 6.18 -4.39
C ILE A 46 6.40 5.47 -4.54
N PRO A 47 6.97 5.27 -5.75
CA PRO A 47 8.24 4.57 -5.91
C PRO A 47 9.39 5.18 -5.13
N ASP A 48 9.49 6.51 -5.04
CA ASP A 48 10.55 7.19 -4.29
C ASP A 48 10.46 6.87 -2.79
N TYR A 49 9.25 6.83 -2.22
CA TYR A 49 9.06 6.44 -0.82
C TYR A 49 9.35 4.95 -0.61
N LEU A 50 8.94 4.08 -1.53
CA LEU A 50 9.24 2.66 -1.46
C LEU A 50 10.75 2.38 -1.51
N ALA A 51 11.49 3.10 -2.34
CA ALA A 51 12.96 3.02 -2.42
C ALA A 51 13.63 3.44 -1.10
N ASN A 52 13.03 4.39 -0.38
CA ASN A 52 13.48 4.82 0.95
C ASN A 52 12.96 3.94 2.11
N GLY A 53 12.36 2.79 1.80
CA GLY A 53 11.93 1.81 2.81
C GLY A 53 10.57 2.07 3.44
N TYR A 54 9.80 3.04 2.94
CA TYR A 54 8.45 3.30 3.44
C TYR A 54 7.49 2.16 3.07
N LEU A 55 6.55 1.91 3.97
CA LEU A 55 5.45 0.99 3.78
C LEU A 55 4.29 1.73 3.10
N LEU A 56 3.61 1.09 2.16
CA LEU A 56 2.46 1.65 1.45
C LEU A 56 1.16 1.06 1.97
N ALA A 57 0.16 1.90 2.22
CA ALA A 57 -1.19 1.43 2.50
C ALA A 57 -1.81 0.82 1.23
N MET A 58 -2.14 -0.47 1.29
CA MET A 58 -2.77 -1.19 0.19
C MET A 58 -4.04 -1.89 0.66
N SER A 59 -5.02 -1.99 -0.23
CA SER A 59 -6.35 -2.55 0.08
C SER A 59 -6.95 -3.28 -1.13
N ASN A 60 -8.07 -3.96 -0.92
CA ASN A 60 -8.91 -4.43 -2.01
C ASN A 60 -10.39 -4.33 -1.58
N PRO A 61 -11.13 -3.29 -2.01
CA PRO A 61 -12.54 -3.13 -1.67
C PRO A 61 -13.44 -4.26 -2.17
N GLU A 62 -13.18 -4.80 -3.36
CA GLU A 62 -13.96 -5.90 -3.96
C GLU A 62 -13.85 -7.16 -3.10
N ALA A 63 -12.64 -7.44 -2.61
CA ALA A 63 -12.38 -8.57 -1.72
C ALA A 63 -12.64 -8.25 -0.23
N LYS A 64 -13.24 -7.08 0.08
CA LYS A 64 -13.48 -6.58 1.44
C LYS A 64 -12.22 -6.58 2.33
N TYR A 65 -11.06 -6.41 1.71
CA TYR A 65 -9.77 -6.40 2.39
C TYR A 65 -9.43 -4.97 2.84
N ARG A 66 -9.38 -4.78 4.16
CA ARG A 66 -9.10 -3.48 4.77
C ARG A 66 -7.70 -2.96 4.45
N PRO A 67 -7.48 -1.64 4.41
CA PRO A 67 -6.16 -1.07 4.17
C PRO A 67 -5.13 -1.60 5.18
N THR A 68 -3.96 -1.98 4.68
CA THR A 68 -2.84 -2.44 5.51
C THR A 68 -1.51 -1.95 4.92
N LEU A 69 -0.51 -1.75 5.77
CA LEU A 69 0.81 -1.31 5.37
C LEU A 69 1.63 -2.50 4.84
N ILE A 70 2.00 -2.44 3.56
CA ILE A 70 2.79 -3.45 2.86
C ILE A 70 4.22 -2.95 2.68
N ARG A 71 5.19 -3.85 2.91
CA ARG A 71 6.61 -3.57 2.72
C ARG A 71 6.97 -3.50 1.25
N PRO A 72 7.92 -2.63 0.83
CA PRO A 72 8.39 -2.55 -0.56
C PRO A 72 8.71 -3.90 -1.18
N SER A 73 9.41 -4.78 -0.44
CA SER A 73 9.80 -6.14 -0.89
C SER A 73 8.62 -7.10 -1.15
N SER A 74 7.40 -6.71 -0.80
CA SER A 74 6.17 -7.48 -1.03
C SER A 74 5.28 -6.86 -2.12
N ILE A 75 5.66 -5.69 -2.64
CA ILE A 75 4.95 -4.96 -3.70
C ILE A 75 5.68 -5.22 -5.01
N ARG A 76 4.93 -5.38 -6.09
CA ARG A 76 5.42 -5.58 -7.46
C ARG A 76 5.06 -4.38 -8.33
N GLY A 77 5.85 -4.15 -9.37
CA GLY A 77 5.59 -3.14 -10.40
C GLY A 77 5.96 -1.70 -10.00
N TRP A 78 6.90 -1.55 -9.07
CA TRP A 78 7.47 -0.25 -8.65
C TRP A 78 8.99 -0.16 -8.80
N GLU A 79 9.66 -1.30 -9.04
CA GLU A 79 11.08 -1.39 -9.44
C GLU A 79 11.24 -1.10 -10.93
#